data_AF-A0A2H9NVA1-F1
#
_entry.id   AF-A0A2H9NVA1-F1
#
_cell.length_a   1.000
_cell.length_b   1.000
_cell.length_c   1.000
_cell.angle_alpha   90.00
_cell.angle_beta   90.00
_cell.angle_gamma   90.00
#
_symmetry.space_group_name_H-M   'P 1'
#
loop_
_entity.id
_entity.type
_entity.pdbx_description
1 polymer ?
#
loop_
_entity_poly.entity_id
_entity_poly.type
_entity_poly.pdbx_seq_one_letter_code
_entity_poly.pdbx_strand_id
1 'polypeptide(L)'
;VATINITVNGSKNLSILYAGLRPVRIYQGGTLLAQFNYSFAVSTPLDLTNLTVRKNENNTFASLALNGITLPPGAKKTVYLDNITRARGVCIKDTDTYSVAQISANCGATDEAWVKCPGSLSGYTCAVNGTRFRITGLTHSVIRQMNDTAPPRITAHSPDGIVQDDDVFLHVYTNENATCYYAGTSGVAFINKTLLTGTGLDHTLQFNNLVGGTYHSYVQCRDFYNNTMATEYDASFTVSSGTTDDTESGGGGGLTPLSVKVGHRWNQITPLEPGIMAINNTNIAVSRLSLYVHLVVNDSDVTVEALPKKPSEVPILPEDVYQYLKITPQNIDDDDIEKVIINFRVPKSWITERRISQDTIILYRFVNDAWKELETGMLSSVGSYYTYEAESPGFSYFAISFTPDERARNNTPPEPLSNTTTNQTAPLSNTSIPLSNGTGTPNNTTRVVTFPKKNKPNYTPLLIGMGIFLFFGIGFAFFYFVLKKEPVFKSGMDEQIEEVHKEQEKMVYKIDKTHLPKKPKPSVFVFGSKPGTGSSYLDPQTRSQLEQFARTSLAQGHTKEQVEQELKDVGWHIQVIQDVLKKLK
;
A
#
# COMPACT_ATOMS: atom_id res chain seq x y z
N VAL A 1 12.46 33.87 20.25
CA VAL A 1 12.09 33.51 18.86
C VAL A 1 13.24 32.73 18.25
N ALA A 2 13.03 31.46 17.90
CA ALA A 2 14.10 30.67 17.28
C ALA A 2 14.40 31.24 15.89
N THR A 3 15.67 31.54 15.61
CA THR A 3 16.11 32.12 14.33
C THR A 3 15.99 31.10 13.20
N ILE A 4 15.42 31.55 12.07
CA ILE A 4 15.38 30.81 10.82
C ILE A 4 16.70 31.03 10.11
N ASN A 5 17.37 29.94 9.72
CA ASN A 5 18.60 29.97 8.95
C ASN A 5 18.39 29.27 7.62
N ILE A 6 18.88 29.86 6.53
CA ILE A 6 18.78 29.29 5.19
C ILE A 6 20.19 29.01 4.69
N THR A 7 20.36 27.89 4.00
CA THR A 7 21.58 27.60 3.24
C THR A 7 21.26 27.31 1.80
N VAL A 8 22.11 27.80 0.89
CA VAL A 8 22.06 27.47 -0.53
C VAL A 8 23.36 26.77 -0.87
N ASN A 9 23.26 25.54 -1.41
CA ASN A 9 24.41 24.68 -1.67
C ASN A 9 25.32 24.45 -0.45
N GLY A 10 24.73 24.42 0.75
CA GLY A 10 25.47 24.29 2.02
C GLY A 10 26.09 25.58 2.56
N SER A 11 26.09 26.67 1.80
CA SER A 11 26.60 27.98 2.23
C SER A 11 25.52 28.79 2.94
N LYS A 12 25.88 29.44 4.05
CA LYS A 12 25.05 30.46 4.75
C LYS A 12 25.19 31.85 4.13
N ASN A 13 26.18 32.05 3.25
CA ASN A 13 26.41 33.34 2.60
C ASN A 13 25.39 33.53 1.48
N LEU A 14 24.32 34.28 1.74
CA LEU A 14 23.26 34.54 0.76
C LEU A 14 23.57 35.74 -0.16
N SER A 15 24.70 36.42 0.04
CA SER A 15 25.09 37.60 -0.72
C SER A 15 25.89 37.29 -2.00
N ILE A 16 26.16 36.00 -2.27
CA ILE A 16 26.84 35.57 -3.49
C ILE A 16 25.84 35.18 -4.58
N LEU A 17 26.29 35.25 -5.83
CA LEU A 17 25.50 34.79 -6.97
C LEU A 17 25.48 33.26 -7.02
N TYR A 18 24.28 32.70 -6.96
CA TYR A 18 24.03 31.28 -7.24
C TYR A 18 23.51 31.14 -8.67
N ALA A 19 23.95 30.08 -9.36
CA ALA A 19 23.53 29.79 -10.73
C ALA A 19 23.18 28.31 -10.89
N GLY A 20 22.16 28.02 -11.69
CA GLY A 20 21.68 26.68 -11.98
C GLY A 20 20.97 26.03 -10.79
N LEU A 21 20.75 24.72 -10.89
CA LEU A 21 20.05 23.95 -9.86
C LEU A 21 20.92 23.82 -8.61
N ARG A 22 20.43 24.32 -7.46
CA ARG A 22 21.10 24.23 -6.17
C ARG A 22 20.15 23.77 -5.07
N PRO A 23 20.63 22.97 -4.10
CA PRO A 23 19.81 22.59 -2.97
C PRO A 23 19.69 23.77 -2.00
N VAL A 24 18.45 24.06 -1.61
CA VAL A 24 18.08 25.02 -0.58
C VAL A 24 17.64 24.26 0.65
N ARG A 25 18.14 24.65 1.82
CA ARG A 25 17.77 24.04 3.10
C ARG A 25 17.39 25.12 4.11
N ILE A 26 16.29 24.89 4.81
CA ILE A 26 15.73 25.79 5.82
C ILE A 26 15.86 25.12 7.18
N TYR A 27 16.44 25.84 8.13
CA TYR A 27 16.71 25.40 9.48
C TYR A 27 16.04 26.33 10.50
N GLN A 28 15.68 25.79 11.65
CA GLN A 28 15.28 26.57 12.83
C GLN A 28 16.05 26.05 14.05
N GLY A 29 16.83 26.92 14.70
CA GLY A 29 17.65 26.51 15.85
C GLY A 29 18.61 25.35 15.55
N GLY A 30 19.12 25.26 14.32
CA GLY A 30 19.99 24.17 13.85
C GLY A 30 19.27 22.90 13.37
N THR A 31 17.95 22.80 13.59
CA THR A 31 17.14 21.67 13.12
C THR A 31 16.72 21.90 11.67
N LEU A 32 17.02 20.96 10.78
CA LEU A 32 16.54 20.98 9.39
C LEU A 32 15.02 20.82 9.37
N LEU A 33 14.31 21.77 8.77
CA LEU A 33 12.86 21.79 8.63
C LEU A 33 12.40 21.42 7.22
N ALA A 34 13.06 21.97 6.21
CA ALA A 34 12.70 21.70 4.82
C ALA A 34 13.91 21.76 3.89
N GLN A 35 13.80 21.04 2.78
CA GLN A 35 14.76 21.10 1.68
C GLN A 35 14.07 20.95 0.33
N PHE A 36 14.60 21.65 -0.67
CA PHE A 36 14.16 21.55 -2.06
C PHE A 36 15.29 21.98 -2.99
N ASN A 37 15.21 21.60 -4.25
CA ASN A 37 16.14 22.10 -5.27
C ASN A 37 15.50 23.31 -5.95
N TYR A 38 16.30 24.35 -6.17
CA TYR A 38 15.87 25.58 -6.83
C TYR A 38 16.82 25.94 -7.97
N SER A 39 16.27 26.31 -9.12
CA SER A 39 17.05 26.73 -10.29
C SER A 39 17.26 28.24 -10.25
N PHE A 40 18.48 28.66 -9.92
CA PHE A 40 18.83 30.07 -9.85
C PHE A 40 19.24 30.58 -11.24
N ALA A 41 18.47 31.53 -11.76
CA ALA A 41 18.79 32.32 -12.94
C ALA A 41 18.62 33.81 -12.63
N VAL A 42 19.25 34.68 -13.43
CA VAL A 42 19.23 36.15 -13.23
C VAL A 42 17.80 36.70 -13.15
N SER A 43 16.85 36.07 -13.84
CA SER A 43 15.44 36.48 -13.89
C SER A 43 14.51 35.74 -12.92
N THR A 44 15.02 34.80 -12.11
CA THR A 44 14.20 33.98 -11.20
C THR A 44 14.79 34.00 -9.79
N PRO A 45 14.67 35.13 -9.05
CA PRO A 45 15.08 35.18 -7.66
C PRO A 45 14.19 34.26 -6.82
N LEU A 46 14.80 33.56 -5.85
CA LEU A 46 14.05 32.88 -4.81
C LEU A 46 13.53 33.93 -3.82
N ASP A 47 12.27 34.32 -3.96
CA ASP A 47 11.61 35.24 -3.04
C ASP A 47 11.18 34.51 -1.77
N LEU A 48 11.69 34.96 -0.63
CA LEU A 48 11.38 34.46 0.71
C LEU A 48 10.86 35.57 1.62
N THR A 49 10.44 36.71 1.06
CA THR A 49 9.96 37.89 1.81
C THR A 49 8.80 37.52 2.75
N ASN A 50 7.94 36.60 2.31
CA ASN A 50 6.78 36.14 3.06
C ASN A 50 7.01 34.77 3.74
N LEU A 51 8.27 34.33 3.88
CA LEU A 51 8.59 33.05 4.51
C LEU A 51 8.11 33.05 5.96
N THR A 52 7.18 32.16 6.28
CA THR A 52 6.70 31.95 7.66
C THR A 52 6.85 30.48 8.05
N VAL A 53 7.23 30.27 9.31
CA VAL A 53 7.40 28.95 9.92
C VAL A 53 6.62 28.93 11.22
N ARG A 54 5.58 28.10 11.28
CA ARG A 54 4.81 27.83 12.49
C ARG A 54 4.99 26.37 12.86
N LYS A 55 5.56 26.10 14.02
CA LYS A 55 5.92 24.74 14.45
C LYS A 55 5.38 24.49 15.85
N ASN A 56 4.69 23.36 16.03
CA ASN A 56 4.23 22.84 17.32
C ASN A 56 3.46 23.89 18.17
N GLU A 57 2.61 24.72 17.55
CA GLU A 57 1.99 25.87 18.23
C GLU A 57 1.15 25.52 19.47
N ASN A 58 0.62 24.29 19.55
CA ASN A 58 -0.21 23.81 20.66
C ASN A 58 0.46 22.77 21.56
N ASN A 59 1.70 22.36 21.29
CA ASN A 59 2.51 21.34 22.02
C ASN A 59 1.86 19.95 22.27
N THR A 60 0.58 19.75 21.97
CA THR A 60 -0.12 18.46 22.12
C THR A 60 0.28 17.47 21.03
N PHE A 61 0.64 18.00 19.86
CA PHE A 61 1.17 17.22 18.76
C PHE A 61 2.18 18.01 17.94
N ALA A 62 3.05 17.29 17.25
CA ALA A 62 3.95 17.88 16.30
C ALA A 62 3.19 18.38 15.07
N SER A 63 3.48 19.61 14.67
CA SER A 63 2.91 20.21 13.48
C SER A 63 3.87 21.22 12.88
N LEU A 64 3.74 21.44 11.58
CA LEU A 64 4.54 22.40 10.83
C LEU A 64 3.67 23.01 9.73
N ALA A 65 3.61 24.34 9.68
CA ALA A 65 3.17 25.12 8.54
C ALA A 65 4.34 25.96 8.03
N LEU A 66 4.74 25.73 6.77
CA LEU A 66 5.82 26.43 6.09
C LEU A 66 5.31 27.07 4.80
N ASN A 67 5.18 28.40 4.82
CA ASN A 67 4.55 29.18 3.76
C ASN A 67 5.49 30.24 3.18
N GLY A 68 5.11 30.84 2.05
CA GLY A 68 5.90 31.89 1.40
C GLY A 68 7.10 31.34 0.62
N ILE A 69 7.00 30.10 0.13
CA ILE A 69 7.99 29.48 -0.77
C ILE A 69 7.27 29.13 -2.07
N THR A 70 7.59 29.86 -3.14
CA THR A 70 7.10 29.52 -4.49
C THR A 70 8.10 28.59 -5.17
N LEU A 71 7.70 27.33 -5.37
CA LEU A 71 8.51 26.35 -6.10
C LEU A 71 8.29 26.47 -7.61
N PRO A 72 9.30 26.15 -8.45
CA PRO A 72 9.12 26.03 -9.89
C PRO A 72 8.02 25.00 -10.24
N PRO A 73 7.35 25.12 -11.40
CA PRO A 73 6.35 24.16 -11.84
C PRO A 73 6.87 22.72 -11.79
N GLY A 74 6.11 21.81 -11.18
CA GLY A 74 6.46 20.40 -11.01
C GLY A 74 7.49 20.10 -9.92
N ALA A 75 8.16 21.11 -9.34
CA ALA A 75 9.12 20.89 -8.26
C ALA A 75 8.40 20.57 -6.94
N LYS A 76 9.00 19.66 -6.17
CA LYS A 76 8.51 19.23 -4.85
C LYS A 76 9.54 19.55 -3.77
N LYS A 77 9.07 19.71 -2.53
CA LYS A 77 9.91 19.84 -1.33
C LYS A 77 9.83 18.62 -0.43
N THR A 78 10.84 18.49 0.40
CA THR A 78 10.89 17.57 1.53
C THR A 78 10.80 18.37 2.81
N VAL A 79 9.99 17.92 3.75
CA VAL A 79 9.77 18.54 5.05
C VAL A 79 10.07 17.52 6.15
N TYR A 80 10.58 18.00 7.28
CA TYR A 80 10.90 17.20 8.44
C TYR A 80 10.03 17.63 9.62
N LEU A 81 9.31 16.68 10.19
CA LEU A 81 8.38 16.90 11.29
C LEU A 81 8.84 16.10 12.51
N ASP A 82 8.80 16.68 13.70
CA ASP A 82 9.07 15.91 14.91
C ASP A 82 7.98 14.86 15.15
N ASN A 83 8.30 13.75 15.81
CA ASN A 83 7.29 12.78 16.25
C ASN A 83 7.18 12.80 17.78
N ILE A 84 6.35 13.72 18.29
CA ILE A 84 6.21 13.98 19.73
C ILE A 84 5.32 12.93 20.40
N THR A 85 4.25 12.49 19.72
CA THR A 85 3.26 11.56 20.33
C THR A 85 3.52 10.11 19.96
N ARG A 86 4.66 9.81 19.31
CA ARG A 86 4.93 8.51 18.69
C ARG A 86 3.79 8.09 17.75
N ALA A 87 3.26 9.07 17.03
CA ALA A 87 2.31 8.80 15.97
C ALA A 87 2.94 7.85 14.95
N ARG A 88 2.11 7.21 14.13
CA ARG A 88 2.56 6.34 13.02
C ARG A 88 2.17 6.88 11.65
N GLY A 89 1.70 8.13 11.60
CA GLY A 89 1.32 8.80 10.37
C GLY A 89 1.35 10.31 10.49
N VAL A 90 1.11 10.96 9.36
CA VAL A 90 0.97 12.42 9.24
C VAL A 90 -0.27 12.72 8.41
N CYS A 91 -1.04 13.72 8.83
CA CYS A 91 -2.03 14.36 7.99
C CYS A 91 -1.36 15.50 7.22
N ILE A 92 -1.55 15.51 5.91
CA ILE A 92 -1.01 16.50 4.99
C ILE A 92 -2.16 17.31 4.40
N LYS A 93 -2.04 18.64 4.47
CA LYS A 93 -2.87 19.59 3.71
C LYS A 93 -1.93 20.41 2.84
N ASP A 94 -1.83 20.06 1.56
CA ASP A 94 -0.79 20.57 0.67
C ASP A 94 -1.23 21.86 -0.06
N THR A 95 -1.73 22.83 0.71
CA THR A 95 -2.25 24.11 0.22
C THR A 95 -1.51 25.31 0.82
N ASP A 96 -1.59 26.49 0.19
CA ASP A 96 -0.95 27.73 0.66
C ASP A 96 -1.71 28.38 1.84
N THR A 97 -2.01 27.57 2.85
CA THR A 97 -2.79 27.93 4.04
C THR A 97 -1.88 28.20 5.24
N TYR A 98 -2.28 29.12 6.13
CA TYR A 98 -1.42 29.63 7.21
C TYR A 98 -1.52 28.90 8.55
N SER A 99 -2.41 27.90 8.68
CA SER A 99 -2.69 27.31 9.97
C SER A 99 -2.95 25.81 9.93
N VAL A 100 -2.29 25.10 10.84
CA VAL A 100 -2.53 23.68 11.13
C VAL A 100 -3.95 23.46 11.66
N ALA A 101 -4.60 24.49 12.22
CA ALA A 101 -5.98 24.40 12.70
C ALA A 101 -6.99 24.14 11.56
N GLN A 102 -6.60 24.31 10.30
CA GLN A 102 -7.42 24.00 9.13
C GLN A 102 -7.34 22.52 8.70
N ILE A 103 -6.47 21.73 9.33
CA ILE A 103 -6.49 20.28 9.20
C ILE A 103 -7.68 19.75 10.00
N SER A 104 -8.56 18.97 9.35
CA SER A 104 -9.71 18.36 9.99
C SER A 104 -9.30 17.43 11.15
N ALA A 105 -10.23 17.18 12.07
CA ALA A 105 -9.93 16.38 13.26
C ALA A 105 -9.45 14.95 12.93
N ASN A 106 -9.98 14.37 11.86
CA ASN A 106 -9.77 12.99 11.41
C ASN A 106 -8.97 12.87 10.11
N CYS A 107 -8.42 13.97 9.57
CA CYS A 107 -7.77 14.00 8.26
C CYS A 107 -8.66 13.52 7.09
N GLY A 108 -9.96 13.81 7.16
CA GLY A 108 -10.96 13.29 6.22
C GLY A 108 -11.48 14.31 5.19
N ALA A 109 -10.93 15.53 5.13
CA ALA A 109 -11.35 16.51 4.12
C ALA A 109 -10.82 16.13 2.73
N THR A 110 -11.47 16.60 1.67
CA THR A 110 -11.12 16.26 0.28
C THR A 110 -9.75 16.76 -0.17
N ASP A 111 -9.18 17.75 0.52
CA ASP A 111 -7.85 18.31 0.28
C ASP A 111 -6.81 17.87 1.34
N GLU A 112 -7.12 16.79 2.06
CA GLU A 112 -6.27 16.20 3.09
C GLU A 112 -5.85 14.77 2.73
N ALA A 113 -4.64 14.40 3.11
CA ALA A 113 -4.11 13.06 2.90
C ALA A 113 -3.47 12.56 4.19
N TRP A 114 -4.02 11.47 4.74
CA TRP A 114 -3.38 10.76 5.86
C TRP A 114 -2.36 9.77 5.32
N VAL A 115 -1.08 9.99 5.60
CA VAL A 115 0.03 9.16 5.12
C VAL A 115 0.64 8.40 6.29
N LYS A 116 0.59 7.07 6.23
CA LYS A 116 1.30 6.19 7.15
C LYS A 116 2.83 6.39 7.04
N CYS A 117 3.52 6.31 8.17
CA CYS A 117 4.96 6.48 8.28
C CYS A 117 5.60 5.24 8.95
N PRO A 118 6.46 4.47 8.27
CA PRO A 118 6.85 4.62 6.87
C PRO A 118 5.72 4.22 5.90
N GLY A 119 5.64 4.87 4.74
CA GLY A 119 4.62 4.62 3.73
C GLY A 119 4.56 5.70 2.66
N SER A 120 3.71 5.52 1.65
CA SER A 120 3.46 6.50 0.59
C SER A 120 1.97 6.54 0.25
N LEU A 121 1.46 7.72 -0.11
CA LEU A 121 0.07 7.93 -0.55
C LEU A 121 0.02 9.18 -1.43
N SER A 122 -0.69 9.12 -2.57
CA SER A 122 -1.01 10.28 -3.42
C SER A 122 0.20 11.15 -3.80
N GLY A 123 1.33 10.51 -4.15
CA GLY A 123 2.58 11.20 -4.51
C GLY A 123 3.38 11.74 -3.32
N TYR A 124 2.90 11.56 -2.09
CA TYR A 124 3.66 11.80 -0.86
C TYR A 124 4.36 10.54 -0.39
N THR A 125 5.57 10.69 0.14
CA THR A 125 6.23 9.60 0.88
C THR A 125 6.54 10.08 2.29
N CYS A 126 6.33 9.21 3.27
CA CYS A 126 6.72 9.44 4.64
C CYS A 126 7.71 8.35 5.08
N ALA A 127 8.87 8.77 5.59
CA ALA A 127 9.87 7.88 6.16
C ALA A 127 10.14 8.25 7.62
N VAL A 128 10.47 7.24 8.44
CA VAL A 128 10.95 7.44 9.80
C VAL A 128 12.44 7.79 9.75
N ASN A 129 12.82 8.92 10.34
CA ASN A 129 14.20 9.41 10.42
C ASN A 129 14.55 9.72 11.88
N GLY A 130 14.85 8.67 12.65
CA GLY A 130 15.04 8.77 14.10
C GLY A 130 13.72 9.13 14.80
N THR A 131 13.71 10.21 15.57
CA THR A 131 12.53 10.74 16.28
C THR A 131 11.65 11.65 15.41
N ARG A 132 11.89 11.71 14.10
CA ARG A 132 11.24 12.62 13.18
C ARG A 132 10.71 11.87 11.96
N PHE A 133 9.69 12.44 11.34
CA PHE A 133 9.23 12.05 10.02
C PHE A 133 9.92 12.88 8.95
N ARG A 134 10.25 12.24 7.84
CA ARG A 134 10.69 12.86 6.59
C ARG A 134 9.58 12.68 5.57
N ILE A 135 8.93 13.78 5.18
CA ILE A 135 7.81 13.81 4.24
C ILE A 135 8.29 14.41 2.92
N THR A 136 8.06 13.74 1.79
CA THR A 136 8.42 14.22 0.45
C THR A 136 7.18 14.36 -0.44
N GLY A 137 7.30 15.06 -1.58
CA GLY A 137 6.22 15.17 -2.58
C GLY A 137 5.36 16.42 -2.44
N LEU A 138 5.68 17.26 -1.46
CA LEU A 138 4.94 18.46 -1.05
C LEU A 138 5.17 19.65 -2.00
N THR A 139 4.15 20.45 -2.27
CA THR A 139 4.27 21.78 -2.93
C THR A 139 4.07 22.92 -1.93
N HIS A 140 3.21 22.70 -0.94
CA HIS A 140 3.01 23.48 0.28
C HIS A 140 3.33 22.61 1.50
N SER A 141 3.11 23.07 2.73
CA SER A 141 3.66 22.37 3.90
C SER A 141 2.88 22.59 5.17
N VAL A 142 1.56 22.41 5.12
CA VAL A 142 0.75 22.31 6.34
C VAL A 142 0.61 20.83 6.68
N ILE A 143 1.34 20.40 7.70
CA ILE A 143 1.41 19.01 8.13
C ILE A 143 1.26 18.90 9.65
N ARG A 144 0.66 17.80 10.09
CA ARG A 144 0.46 17.49 11.50
C ARG A 144 0.63 15.99 11.70
N GLN A 145 1.32 15.57 12.76
CA GLN A 145 1.36 14.16 13.13
C GLN A 145 -0.05 13.69 13.55
N MET A 146 -0.43 12.49 13.14
CA MET A 146 -1.75 11.95 13.45
C MET A 146 -1.71 10.42 13.44
N ASN A 147 -2.38 9.79 14.40
CA ASN A 147 -2.66 8.35 14.33
C ASN A 147 -3.91 8.12 13.51
N ASP A 148 -4.05 6.93 12.95
CA ASP A 148 -5.30 6.54 12.34
C ASP A 148 -6.42 6.58 13.38
N THR A 149 -7.56 7.13 12.97
CA THR A 149 -8.78 7.20 13.78
C THR A 149 -10.00 6.63 13.05
N ALA A 150 -9.83 6.24 11.78
CA ALA A 150 -10.89 5.66 10.99
C ALA A 150 -10.97 4.16 11.28
N PRO A 151 -12.16 3.59 11.54
CA PRO A 151 -12.31 2.16 11.58
C PRO A 151 -12.22 1.57 10.16
N PRO A 152 -11.80 0.30 10.04
CA PRO A 152 -11.80 -0.39 8.76
C PRO A 152 -13.22 -0.55 8.25
N ARG A 153 -13.39 -0.56 6.93
CA ARG A 153 -14.65 -0.80 6.22
C ARG A 153 -14.54 -2.09 5.44
N ILE A 154 -15.56 -2.95 5.56
CA ILE A 154 -15.69 -4.11 4.68
C ILE A 154 -16.16 -3.61 3.31
N THR A 155 -15.41 -3.94 2.26
CA THR A 155 -15.66 -3.51 0.88
C THR A 155 -16.49 -4.53 0.10
N ALA A 156 -16.31 -5.82 0.39
CA ALA A 156 -17.05 -6.93 -0.19
C ALA A 156 -16.88 -8.20 0.64
N HIS A 157 -17.66 -9.23 0.33
CA HIS A 157 -17.41 -10.60 0.75
C HIS A 157 -17.61 -11.57 -0.43
N SER A 158 -17.09 -12.78 -0.30
CA SER A 158 -17.27 -13.87 -1.26
C SER A 158 -17.29 -15.20 -0.53
N PRO A 159 -18.17 -16.15 -0.86
CA PRO A 159 -19.23 -16.00 -1.85
C PRO A 159 -20.32 -15.02 -1.36
N ASP A 160 -20.98 -14.39 -2.33
CA ASP A 160 -22.20 -13.60 -2.20
C ASP A 160 -23.19 -14.19 -3.22
N GLY A 161 -24.38 -14.58 -2.75
CA GLY A 161 -25.37 -15.32 -3.54
C GLY A 161 -25.31 -16.85 -3.38
N ILE A 162 -25.58 -17.58 -4.47
CA ILE A 162 -25.79 -19.05 -4.42
C ILE A 162 -24.49 -19.81 -4.72
N VAL A 163 -24.19 -20.83 -3.91
CA VAL A 163 -23.09 -21.79 -4.10
C VAL A 163 -23.61 -23.22 -4.16
N GLN A 164 -22.88 -24.10 -4.85
CA GLN A 164 -23.20 -25.53 -4.97
C GLN A 164 -22.23 -26.44 -4.20
N ASP A 165 -21.18 -25.86 -3.61
CA ASP A 165 -20.20 -26.58 -2.80
C ASP A 165 -20.70 -26.70 -1.35
N ASP A 166 -20.42 -27.85 -0.72
CA ASP A 166 -20.71 -28.15 0.68
C ASP A 166 -19.57 -27.75 1.62
N ASP A 167 -18.36 -27.57 1.10
CA ASP A 167 -17.23 -26.93 1.80
C ASP A 167 -16.95 -25.55 1.20
N VAL A 168 -17.06 -24.49 2.01
CA VAL A 168 -17.00 -23.09 1.54
C VAL A 168 -16.03 -22.28 2.38
N PHE A 169 -15.17 -21.51 1.73
CA PHE A 169 -14.41 -20.42 2.36
C PHE A 169 -15.15 -19.11 2.15
N LEU A 170 -15.67 -18.52 3.22
CA LEU A 170 -16.17 -17.16 3.23
C LEU A 170 -14.99 -16.21 3.43
N HIS A 171 -14.69 -15.44 2.40
CA HIS A 171 -13.76 -14.33 2.40
C HIS A 171 -14.49 -13.02 2.67
N VAL A 172 -13.92 -12.17 3.50
CA VAL A 172 -14.38 -10.83 3.83
C VAL A 172 -13.23 -9.89 3.57
N TYR A 173 -13.48 -8.84 2.77
CA TYR A 173 -12.43 -7.94 2.32
C TYR A 173 -12.56 -6.58 2.98
N THR A 174 -11.45 -6.03 3.45
CA THR A 174 -11.40 -4.71 4.08
C THR A 174 -10.65 -3.70 3.23
N ASN A 175 -11.02 -2.42 3.38
CA ASN A 175 -10.36 -1.31 2.70
C ASN A 175 -8.94 -1.00 3.22
N GLU A 176 -8.60 -1.53 4.39
CA GLU A 176 -7.31 -1.36 5.03
C GLU A 176 -6.95 -2.63 5.83
N ASN A 177 -5.70 -2.69 6.28
CA ASN A 177 -5.23 -3.85 7.03
C ASN A 177 -5.94 -3.95 8.39
N ALA A 178 -6.69 -5.03 8.59
CA ALA A 178 -7.56 -5.19 9.73
C ALA A 178 -7.41 -6.57 10.40
N THR A 179 -8.12 -6.74 11.49
CA THR A 179 -8.41 -8.03 12.12
C THR A 179 -9.92 -8.12 12.29
N CYS A 180 -10.54 -9.10 11.63
CA CYS A 180 -12.00 -9.26 11.61
C CYS A 180 -12.47 -10.37 12.54
N TYR A 181 -13.64 -10.17 13.12
CA TYR A 181 -14.31 -11.12 14.00
C TYR A 181 -15.77 -11.31 13.55
N TYR A 182 -16.32 -12.51 13.68
CA TYR A 182 -17.71 -12.82 13.31
C TYR A 182 -18.50 -13.44 14.46
N ALA A 183 -19.82 -13.41 14.33
CA ALA A 183 -20.74 -14.28 15.05
C ALA A 183 -21.79 -14.84 14.08
N GLY A 184 -22.32 -16.02 14.38
CA GLY A 184 -23.42 -16.62 13.60
C GLY A 184 -24.78 -15.98 13.86
N THR A 185 -24.89 -15.10 14.86
CA THR A 185 -26.12 -14.36 15.18
C THR A 185 -25.84 -12.87 15.31
N SER A 186 -26.82 -12.06 14.92
CA SER A 186 -26.75 -10.60 14.98
C SER A 186 -26.75 -10.11 16.44
N GLY A 187 -26.10 -8.97 16.69
CA GLY A 187 -26.11 -8.29 17.99
C GLY A 187 -25.15 -8.86 19.03
N VAL A 188 -24.31 -9.83 18.67
CA VAL A 188 -23.25 -10.33 19.57
C VAL A 188 -22.18 -9.26 19.78
N ALA A 189 -21.89 -8.93 21.03
CA ALA A 189 -20.87 -7.95 21.39
C ALA A 189 -19.49 -8.31 20.81
N PHE A 190 -18.75 -7.31 20.33
CA PHE A 190 -17.45 -7.50 19.65
C PHE A 190 -16.47 -8.40 20.41
N ILE A 191 -16.38 -8.26 21.74
CA ILE A 191 -15.48 -9.07 22.58
C ILE A 191 -15.83 -10.56 22.60
N ASN A 192 -17.07 -10.91 22.27
CA ASN A 192 -17.58 -12.28 22.24
C ASN A 192 -17.62 -12.86 20.81
N LYS A 193 -17.21 -12.09 19.80
CA LYS A 193 -17.11 -12.57 18.42
C LYS A 193 -15.86 -13.43 18.23
N THR A 194 -15.92 -14.39 17.32
CA THR A 194 -14.83 -15.31 16.99
C THR A 194 -13.92 -14.68 15.93
N LEU A 195 -12.61 -14.83 16.08
CA LEU A 195 -11.62 -14.31 15.13
C LEU A 195 -11.71 -15.05 13.78
N LEU A 196 -11.75 -14.31 12.66
CA LEU A 196 -11.54 -14.88 11.32
C LEU A 196 -10.05 -15.18 11.12
N THR A 197 -9.76 -16.18 10.28
CA THR A 197 -8.39 -16.43 9.81
C THR A 197 -8.01 -15.44 8.70
N GLY A 198 -6.74 -15.39 8.29
CA GLY A 198 -6.27 -14.39 7.31
C GLY A 198 -5.67 -13.13 7.95
N THR A 199 -5.02 -12.31 7.12
CA THR A 199 -4.35 -11.06 7.55
C THR A 199 -4.35 -10.06 6.40
N GLY A 200 -4.15 -8.78 6.69
CA GLY A 200 -4.16 -7.78 5.63
C GLY A 200 -5.58 -7.37 5.29
N LEU A 201 -5.90 -7.53 4.02
CA LEU A 201 -7.15 -7.09 3.41
C LEU A 201 -8.14 -8.24 3.16
N ASP A 202 -7.77 -9.48 3.48
CA ASP A 202 -8.57 -10.69 3.24
C ASP A 202 -8.66 -11.53 4.53
N HIS A 203 -9.89 -11.76 4.97
CA HIS A 203 -10.24 -12.47 6.19
C HIS A 203 -11.15 -13.62 5.85
N THR A 204 -10.82 -14.82 6.32
CA THR A 204 -11.43 -16.07 5.92
C THR A 204 -12.15 -16.76 7.07
N LEU A 205 -13.26 -17.43 6.74
CA LEU A 205 -13.99 -18.34 7.59
C LEU A 205 -14.32 -19.59 6.79
N GLN A 206 -13.94 -20.75 7.31
CA GLN A 206 -14.23 -22.03 6.69
C GLN A 206 -15.53 -22.63 7.21
N PHE A 207 -16.39 -23.03 6.29
CA PHE A 207 -17.56 -23.86 6.50
C PHE A 207 -17.33 -25.24 5.89
N ASN A 208 -17.79 -26.29 6.56
CA ASN A 208 -17.66 -27.65 6.07
C ASN A 208 -19.00 -28.40 6.19
N ASN A 209 -19.23 -29.36 5.30
CA ASN A 209 -20.42 -30.22 5.30
C ASN A 209 -21.74 -29.41 5.35
N LEU A 210 -21.82 -28.34 4.55
CA LEU A 210 -22.99 -27.50 4.48
C LEU A 210 -24.17 -28.24 3.86
N VAL A 211 -25.37 -27.90 4.35
CA VAL A 211 -26.63 -28.37 3.80
C VAL A 211 -27.33 -27.21 3.10
N GLY A 212 -28.34 -27.51 2.29
CA GLY A 212 -29.12 -26.46 1.62
C GLY A 212 -29.68 -25.45 2.62
N GLY A 213 -29.44 -24.16 2.38
CA GLY A 213 -29.86 -23.09 3.28
C GLY A 213 -29.03 -21.81 3.12
N THR A 214 -29.49 -20.75 3.78
CA THR A 214 -28.78 -19.46 3.83
C THR A 214 -27.96 -19.38 5.12
N TYR A 215 -26.69 -19.04 4.97
CA TYR A 215 -25.72 -18.92 6.06
C TYR A 215 -25.35 -17.45 6.23
N HIS A 216 -25.43 -16.98 7.48
CA HIS A 216 -25.12 -15.60 7.86
C HIS A 216 -23.89 -15.56 8.77
N SER A 217 -23.03 -14.58 8.55
CA SER A 217 -21.89 -14.25 9.40
C SER A 217 -21.86 -12.75 9.65
N TYR A 218 -22.09 -12.34 10.89
CA TYR A 218 -22.13 -10.94 11.28
C TYR A 218 -20.74 -10.46 11.71
N VAL A 219 -20.05 -9.79 10.78
CA VAL A 219 -18.63 -9.46 10.86
C VAL A 219 -18.42 -8.03 11.37
N GLN A 220 -17.44 -7.85 12.25
CA GLN A 220 -16.89 -6.55 12.62
C GLN A 220 -15.38 -6.63 12.58
N CYS A 221 -14.75 -5.59 12.06
CA CYS A 221 -13.30 -5.50 11.92
C CYS A 221 -12.73 -4.39 12.79
N ARG A 222 -11.49 -4.59 13.20
CA ARG A 222 -10.69 -3.62 13.95
C ARG A 222 -9.32 -3.48 13.31
N ASP A 223 -8.86 -2.24 13.14
CA ASP A 223 -7.54 -1.98 12.58
C ASP A 223 -6.42 -2.20 13.62
N PHE A 224 -5.18 -1.89 13.21
CA PHE A 224 -4.02 -1.94 14.11
C PHE A 224 -4.04 -0.86 15.22
N TYR A 225 -4.81 0.21 15.05
CA TYR A 225 -4.93 1.32 15.99
C TYR A 225 -6.12 1.20 16.95
N ASN A 226 -6.80 0.05 16.93
CA ASN A 226 -8.01 -0.28 17.68
C ASN A 226 -9.27 0.50 17.28
N ASN A 227 -9.27 1.15 16.11
CA ASN A 227 -10.49 1.68 15.53
C ASN A 227 -11.36 0.50 15.08
N THR A 228 -12.55 0.39 15.66
CA THR A 228 -13.45 -0.76 15.47
C THR A 228 -14.70 -0.32 14.71
N MET A 229 -15.15 -1.13 13.75
CA MET A 229 -16.42 -0.92 13.05
C MET A 229 -17.57 -0.69 14.03
N ALA A 230 -18.31 0.41 13.85
CA ALA A 230 -19.43 0.75 14.72
C ALA A 230 -20.63 -0.20 14.55
N THR A 231 -20.83 -0.71 13.34
CA THR A 231 -21.91 -1.64 12.98
C THR A 231 -21.34 -2.95 12.47
N GLU A 232 -22.07 -4.04 12.66
CA GLU A 232 -21.75 -5.31 12.01
C GLU A 232 -22.17 -5.32 10.54
N TYR A 233 -21.43 -6.08 9.74
CA TYR A 233 -21.69 -6.35 8.34
C TYR A 233 -22.21 -7.78 8.21
N ASP A 234 -23.35 -7.99 7.55
CA ASP A 234 -23.89 -9.31 7.29
C ASP A 234 -23.26 -9.88 6.01
N ALA A 235 -22.27 -10.76 6.18
CA ALA A 235 -21.71 -11.55 5.10
C ALA A 235 -22.52 -12.84 4.98
N SER A 236 -23.22 -13.04 3.85
CA SER A 236 -24.16 -14.15 3.71
C SER A 236 -24.14 -14.77 2.32
N PHE A 237 -24.38 -16.08 2.28
CA PHE A 237 -24.49 -16.84 1.05
C PHE A 237 -25.52 -17.97 1.22
N THR A 238 -25.98 -18.53 0.10
CA THR A 238 -26.97 -19.61 0.09
C THR A 238 -26.39 -20.84 -0.58
N VAL A 239 -26.45 -21.98 0.10
CA VAL A 239 -26.10 -23.28 -0.48
C VAL A 239 -27.33 -23.86 -1.16
N SER A 240 -27.22 -24.19 -2.44
CA SER A 240 -28.27 -24.88 -3.18
C SER A 240 -28.26 -26.35 -2.78
N SER A 241 -29.36 -26.85 -2.23
CA SER A 241 -29.58 -28.29 -2.08
C SER A 241 -29.73 -28.89 -3.48
N GLY A 242 -28.71 -29.61 -3.94
CA GLY A 242 -28.76 -30.31 -5.23
C GLY A 242 -29.96 -31.24 -5.28
N THR A 243 -30.97 -30.87 -6.06
CA THR A 243 -31.87 -31.86 -6.65
C THR A 243 -31.13 -32.44 -7.83
N THR A 244 -30.82 -33.73 -7.76
CA THR A 244 -30.45 -34.55 -8.92
C THR A 244 -31.61 -34.50 -9.91
N ASP A 245 -31.58 -33.54 -10.83
CA ASP A 245 -32.45 -33.54 -12.00
C ASP A 245 -31.56 -33.75 -13.23
N ASP A 246 -30.98 -34.95 -13.28
CA ASP A 246 -30.45 -35.52 -14.51
C ASP A 246 -31.64 -35.86 -15.43
N THR A 247 -32.17 -34.85 -16.11
CA THR A 247 -32.99 -35.05 -17.31
C THR A 247 -32.33 -34.39 -18.50
N GLU A 248 -31.29 -35.05 -19.03
CA GLU A 248 -30.84 -34.82 -20.40
C GLU A 248 -31.95 -35.24 -21.38
N SER A 249 -32.72 -34.25 -21.82
CA SER A 249 -33.62 -34.37 -22.98
C SER A 249 -32.95 -33.71 -24.18
N GLY A 250 -32.69 -34.52 -25.20
CA GLY A 250 -31.98 -34.13 -26.41
C GLY A 250 -32.67 -33.02 -27.21
N GLY A 251 -31.84 -32.12 -27.75
CA GLY A 251 -32.25 -31.11 -28.71
C GLY A 251 -31.04 -30.60 -29.48
N GLY A 252 -30.76 -31.22 -30.63
CA GLY A 252 -29.73 -30.77 -31.56
C GLY A 252 -30.10 -29.40 -32.15
N GLY A 253 -29.33 -28.38 -31.79
CA GLY A 253 -29.35 -27.06 -32.41
C GLY A 253 -27.97 -26.45 -32.24
N GLY A 254 -27.27 -26.20 -33.35
CA GLY A 254 -25.93 -25.62 -33.36
C GLY A 254 -25.94 -24.23 -32.74
N LEU A 255 -25.65 -24.15 -31.45
CA LEU A 255 -25.40 -22.92 -30.73
C LEU A 255 -23.88 -22.81 -30.58
N THR A 256 -23.32 -21.73 -31.13
CA THR A 256 -21.98 -21.31 -30.77
C THR A 256 -21.95 -21.12 -29.25
N PRO A 257 -21.04 -21.76 -28.50
CA PRO A 257 -20.99 -21.61 -27.06
C PRO A 257 -20.84 -20.12 -26.70
N LEU A 258 -21.76 -19.63 -25.87
CA LEU A 258 -21.79 -18.23 -25.42
C LEU A 258 -20.68 -17.99 -24.39
N SER A 259 -20.03 -16.83 -24.45
CA SER A 259 -19.11 -16.39 -23.39
C SER A 259 -19.89 -15.93 -22.15
N VAL A 260 -19.34 -16.20 -20.97
CA VAL A 260 -19.91 -15.78 -19.68
C VAL A 260 -19.05 -14.65 -19.12
N LYS A 261 -19.65 -13.53 -18.72
CA LYS A 261 -18.92 -12.37 -18.20
C LYS A 261 -19.56 -11.76 -16.97
N VAL A 262 -18.72 -11.22 -16.09
CA VAL A 262 -19.11 -10.47 -14.90
C VAL A 262 -18.34 -9.15 -14.91
N GLY A 263 -19.03 -8.05 -14.66
CA GLY A 263 -18.44 -6.72 -14.54
C GLY A 263 -18.55 -6.19 -13.12
N HIS A 264 -17.61 -5.34 -12.73
CA HIS A 264 -17.65 -4.62 -11.46
C HIS A 264 -17.19 -3.18 -11.67
N ARG A 265 -17.88 -2.25 -10.99
CA ARG A 265 -17.60 -0.81 -11.05
C ARG A 265 -17.11 -0.31 -9.71
N TRP A 266 -15.99 0.40 -9.70
CA TRP A 266 -15.54 1.20 -8.56
C TRP A 266 -15.74 2.68 -8.84
N ASN A 267 -16.41 3.38 -7.93
CA ASN A 267 -16.46 4.84 -7.98
C ASN A 267 -15.07 5.45 -7.77
N GLN A 268 -14.25 4.81 -6.93
CA GLN A 268 -12.88 5.22 -6.66
C GLN A 268 -12.05 4.03 -6.18
N ILE A 269 -10.82 3.93 -6.67
CA ILE A 269 -9.76 3.04 -6.19
C ILE A 269 -8.59 3.92 -5.78
N THR A 270 -7.96 3.62 -4.63
CA THR A 270 -6.82 4.41 -4.14
C THR A 270 -5.61 3.51 -3.89
N PRO A 271 -4.39 4.07 -3.82
CA PRO A 271 -3.20 3.28 -3.48
C PRO A 271 -3.24 2.62 -2.10
N LEU A 272 -4.14 3.04 -1.19
CA LEU A 272 -4.31 2.43 0.13
C LEU A 272 -5.45 1.42 0.20
N GLU A 273 -6.43 1.56 -0.69
CA GLU A 273 -7.63 0.73 -0.75
C GLU A 273 -7.72 0.13 -2.16
N PRO A 274 -7.24 -1.11 -2.36
CA PRO A 274 -7.30 -1.74 -3.67
C PRO A 274 -8.75 -2.02 -4.08
N GLY A 275 -8.98 -2.00 -5.39
CA GLY A 275 -10.27 -2.36 -5.97
C GLY A 275 -10.48 -3.85 -5.83
N ILE A 276 -11.43 -4.27 -4.98
CA ILE A 276 -11.76 -5.68 -4.80
C ILE A 276 -12.99 -6.03 -5.62
N MET A 277 -12.88 -7.08 -6.45
CA MET A 277 -13.98 -7.68 -7.19
C MET A 277 -14.06 -9.15 -6.83
N ALA A 278 -15.15 -9.53 -6.14
CA ALA A 278 -15.53 -10.92 -5.93
C ALA A 278 -16.36 -11.43 -7.12
N ILE A 279 -16.12 -12.66 -7.55
CA ILE A 279 -16.79 -13.27 -8.70
C ILE A 279 -17.43 -14.60 -8.27
N ASN A 280 -18.75 -14.59 -8.11
CA ASN A 280 -19.51 -15.75 -7.67
C ASN A 280 -20.21 -16.41 -8.87
N ASN A 281 -19.42 -16.88 -9.83
CA ASN A 281 -19.92 -17.60 -11.00
C ASN A 281 -19.07 -18.85 -11.23
N THR A 282 -19.69 -20.04 -11.16
CA THR A 282 -19.01 -21.34 -11.35
C THR A 282 -18.49 -21.56 -12.77
N ASN A 283 -19.02 -20.83 -13.75
CA ASN A 283 -18.53 -20.87 -15.13
C ASN A 283 -17.29 -20.00 -15.35
N ILE A 284 -16.90 -19.17 -14.37
CA ILE A 284 -15.68 -18.35 -14.40
C ILE A 284 -14.72 -18.88 -13.33
N ALA A 285 -13.53 -19.29 -13.75
CA ALA A 285 -12.51 -19.85 -12.85
C ALA A 285 -11.96 -18.80 -11.88
N VAL A 286 -11.90 -17.52 -12.29
CA VAL A 286 -11.52 -16.41 -11.40
C VAL A 286 -12.60 -16.24 -10.34
N SER A 287 -12.21 -16.35 -9.08
CA SER A 287 -13.07 -16.12 -7.92
C SER A 287 -12.90 -14.72 -7.33
N ARG A 288 -11.71 -14.11 -7.52
CA ARG A 288 -11.42 -12.76 -7.02
C ARG A 288 -10.35 -12.05 -7.84
N LEU A 289 -10.51 -10.73 -7.93
CA LEU A 289 -9.52 -9.80 -8.45
C LEU A 289 -9.27 -8.70 -7.41
N SER A 290 -8.00 -8.42 -7.11
CA SER A 290 -7.58 -7.26 -6.29
C SER A 290 -6.68 -6.35 -7.11
N LEU A 291 -7.16 -5.16 -7.41
CA LEU A 291 -6.45 -4.16 -8.22
C LEU A 291 -5.76 -3.14 -7.31
N TYR A 292 -4.43 -3.14 -7.33
CA TYR A 292 -3.60 -2.14 -6.67
C TYR A 292 -3.17 -1.09 -7.70
N VAL A 293 -3.27 0.19 -7.33
CA VAL A 293 -3.01 1.33 -8.22
C VAL A 293 -1.96 2.26 -7.64
N HIS A 294 -1.14 2.87 -8.49
CA HIS A 294 -0.14 3.86 -8.09
C HIS A 294 -0.74 5.23 -7.75
N LEU A 295 -1.88 5.55 -8.38
CA LEU A 295 -2.60 6.81 -8.22
C LEU A 295 -4.10 6.55 -8.05
N VAL A 296 -4.84 7.57 -7.62
CA VAL A 296 -6.30 7.46 -7.47
C VAL A 296 -6.95 7.33 -8.84
N VAL A 297 -7.72 6.26 -9.01
CA VAL A 297 -8.52 6.00 -10.21
C VAL A 297 -10.00 6.18 -9.87
N ASN A 298 -10.74 6.94 -10.68
CA ASN A 298 -12.16 7.22 -10.44
C ASN A 298 -13.02 6.63 -11.55
N ASP A 299 -14.26 6.27 -11.22
CA ASP A 299 -15.28 5.80 -12.16
C ASP A 299 -14.74 4.71 -13.10
N SER A 300 -14.12 3.69 -12.51
CA SER A 300 -13.50 2.59 -13.24
C SER A 300 -14.37 1.35 -13.26
N ASP A 301 -14.26 0.60 -14.35
CA ASP A 301 -14.94 -0.68 -14.51
C ASP A 301 -13.93 -1.77 -14.92
N VAL A 302 -14.11 -2.98 -14.41
CA VAL A 302 -13.39 -4.17 -14.89
C VAL A 302 -14.40 -5.26 -15.23
N THR A 303 -14.23 -5.86 -16.40
CA THR A 303 -15.01 -7.02 -16.84
C THR A 303 -14.12 -8.24 -16.95
N VAL A 304 -14.53 -9.33 -16.30
CA VAL A 304 -13.92 -10.66 -16.43
C VAL A 304 -14.84 -11.54 -17.27
N GLU A 305 -14.31 -12.07 -18.37
CA GLU A 305 -15.03 -12.91 -19.32
C GLU A 305 -14.34 -14.27 -19.44
N ALA A 306 -15.08 -15.35 -19.21
CA ALA A 306 -14.69 -16.71 -19.56
C ALA A 306 -14.99 -16.95 -21.04
N LEU A 307 -13.94 -17.24 -21.81
CA LEU A 307 -14.02 -17.43 -23.24
C LEU A 307 -14.30 -18.90 -23.56
N PRO A 308 -15.27 -19.17 -24.45
CA PRO A 308 -15.68 -20.54 -24.78
C PRO A 308 -14.64 -21.30 -25.61
N LYS A 309 -13.66 -20.58 -26.18
CA LYS A 309 -12.55 -21.12 -26.98
C LYS A 309 -11.37 -20.16 -26.95
N LYS A 310 -10.20 -20.64 -27.40
CA LYS A 310 -9.01 -19.82 -27.60
C LYS A 310 -9.33 -18.60 -28.48
N PRO A 311 -8.97 -17.36 -28.07
CA PRO A 311 -9.03 -16.18 -28.94
C PRO A 311 -8.26 -16.41 -30.26
N SER A 312 -8.70 -15.79 -31.35
CA SER A 312 -8.01 -15.86 -32.64
C SER A 312 -6.63 -15.20 -32.60
N GLU A 313 -6.48 -14.20 -31.75
CA GLU A 313 -5.34 -13.29 -31.67
C GLU A 313 -4.16 -13.85 -30.87
N VAL A 314 -4.37 -14.93 -30.12
CA VAL A 314 -3.35 -15.50 -29.21
C VAL A 314 -2.79 -16.82 -29.75
N PRO A 315 -1.48 -17.10 -29.57
CA PRO A 315 -0.87 -18.37 -29.96
C PRO A 315 -1.41 -19.53 -29.12
N ILE A 316 -1.30 -20.74 -29.65
CA ILE A 316 -1.65 -21.97 -28.93
C ILE A 316 -0.56 -22.25 -27.89
N LEU A 317 -0.96 -22.58 -26.66
CA LEU A 317 -0.03 -23.12 -25.66
C LEU A 317 0.24 -24.60 -25.97
N PRO A 318 1.46 -25.11 -25.75
CA PRO A 318 1.77 -26.53 -25.95
C PRO A 318 0.91 -27.46 -25.08
N GLU A 319 0.58 -27.00 -23.88
CA GLU A 319 -0.18 -27.76 -22.89
C GLU A 319 -1.67 -27.44 -22.93
N ASP A 320 -2.48 -28.37 -22.42
CA ASP A 320 -3.93 -28.19 -22.36
C ASP A 320 -4.31 -26.99 -21.47
N VAL A 321 -5.33 -26.25 -21.92
CA VAL A 321 -5.86 -25.09 -21.20
C VAL A 321 -7.18 -25.47 -20.53
N TYR A 322 -7.26 -25.24 -19.21
CA TYR A 322 -8.50 -25.41 -18.46
C TYR A 322 -9.53 -24.35 -18.86
N GLN A 323 -9.14 -23.08 -18.86
CA GLN A 323 -10.01 -21.98 -19.24
C GLN A 323 -9.22 -20.80 -19.80
N TYR A 324 -9.73 -20.20 -20.88
CA TYR A 324 -9.28 -18.90 -21.39
C TYR A 324 -10.14 -17.78 -20.80
N LEU A 325 -9.50 -16.69 -20.43
CA LEU A 325 -10.12 -15.54 -19.79
C LEU A 325 -9.74 -14.27 -20.53
N LYS A 326 -10.64 -13.29 -20.55
CA LYS A 326 -10.34 -11.91 -20.93
C LYS A 326 -10.72 -10.99 -19.78
N ILE A 327 -9.76 -10.19 -19.31
CA ILE A 327 -10.02 -9.17 -18.30
C ILE A 327 -9.84 -7.82 -18.98
N THR A 328 -10.91 -7.03 -19.03
CA THR A 328 -10.95 -5.75 -19.74
C THR A 328 -11.19 -4.61 -18.76
N PRO A 329 -10.26 -3.66 -18.61
CA PRO A 329 -10.49 -2.43 -17.86
C PRO A 329 -11.22 -1.38 -18.70
N GLN A 330 -11.87 -0.45 -18.01
CA GLN A 330 -12.35 0.82 -18.53
C GLN A 330 -12.00 1.92 -17.53
N ASN A 331 -11.46 3.04 -18.02
CA ASN A 331 -10.95 4.16 -17.22
C ASN A 331 -9.86 3.76 -16.21
N ILE A 332 -9.03 2.79 -16.57
CA ILE A 332 -7.81 2.40 -15.83
C ILE A 332 -6.70 2.32 -16.88
N ASP A 333 -5.71 3.21 -16.80
CA ASP A 333 -4.53 3.15 -17.66
C ASP A 333 -3.54 2.11 -17.09
N ASP A 334 -2.85 1.38 -17.98
CA ASP A 334 -1.89 0.35 -17.56
C ASP A 334 -0.77 0.91 -16.65
N ASP A 335 -0.36 2.17 -16.87
CA ASP A 335 0.66 2.86 -16.06
C ASP A 335 0.17 3.20 -14.63
N ASP A 336 -1.15 3.22 -14.40
CA ASP A 336 -1.73 3.43 -13.08
C ASP A 336 -1.80 2.13 -12.28
N ILE A 337 -1.63 0.97 -12.90
CA ILE A 337 -1.70 -0.34 -12.24
C ILE A 337 -0.35 -0.63 -11.57
N GLU A 338 -0.37 -0.78 -10.24
CA GLU A 338 0.79 -1.30 -9.50
C GLU A 338 0.89 -2.81 -9.69
N LYS A 339 -0.23 -3.51 -9.45
CA LYS A 339 -0.38 -4.95 -9.66
C LYS A 339 -1.84 -5.39 -9.52
N VAL A 340 -2.11 -6.58 -10.03
CA VAL A 340 -3.39 -7.27 -9.91
C VAL A 340 -3.15 -8.63 -9.28
N ILE A 341 -3.82 -8.91 -8.17
CA ILE A 341 -3.85 -10.26 -7.58
C ILE A 341 -5.10 -10.96 -8.09
N ILE A 342 -4.91 -12.10 -8.75
CA ILE A 342 -5.98 -12.91 -9.35
C ILE A 342 -6.06 -14.22 -8.57
N ASN A 343 -7.15 -14.44 -7.85
CA ASN A 343 -7.45 -15.74 -7.25
C ASN A 343 -8.38 -16.52 -8.18
N PHE A 344 -8.04 -17.78 -8.44
CA PHE A 344 -8.79 -18.64 -9.34
C PHE A 344 -8.84 -20.08 -8.83
N ARG A 345 -9.84 -20.83 -9.30
CA ARG A 345 -10.08 -22.23 -8.92
C ARG A 345 -9.96 -23.16 -10.11
N VAL A 346 -9.44 -24.36 -9.85
CA VAL A 346 -9.37 -25.46 -10.82
C VAL A 346 -10.01 -26.71 -10.21
N PRO A 347 -10.96 -27.37 -10.89
CA PRO A 347 -11.59 -28.58 -10.39
C PRO A 347 -10.56 -29.69 -10.15
N LYS A 348 -10.69 -30.40 -9.03
CA LYS A 348 -9.84 -31.58 -8.73
C LYS A 348 -9.98 -32.67 -9.80
N SER A 349 -11.18 -32.80 -10.37
CA SER A 349 -11.47 -33.74 -11.46
C SER A 349 -10.61 -33.47 -12.69
N TRP A 350 -10.50 -32.20 -13.12
CA TRP A 350 -9.71 -31.81 -14.30
C TRP A 350 -8.22 -32.13 -14.13
N ILE A 351 -7.67 -31.88 -12.93
CA ILE A 351 -6.27 -32.21 -12.60
C ILE A 351 -6.04 -33.72 -12.59
N THR A 352 -6.94 -34.47 -11.95
CA THR A 352 -6.84 -35.94 -11.80
C THR A 352 -6.98 -36.65 -13.14
N GLU A 353 -7.96 -36.25 -13.96
CA GLU A 353 -8.21 -36.82 -15.29
C GLU A 353 -6.97 -36.69 -16.20
N ARG A 354 -6.29 -35.54 -16.12
CA ARG A 354 -5.10 -35.24 -16.92
C ARG A 354 -3.79 -35.69 -16.28
N ARG A 355 -3.83 -36.28 -15.08
CA ARG A 355 -2.64 -36.72 -14.32
C ARG A 355 -1.62 -35.59 -14.11
N ILE A 356 -2.12 -34.38 -13.92
CA ILE A 356 -1.31 -33.19 -13.66
C ILE A 356 -0.99 -33.12 -12.16
N SER A 357 0.19 -32.63 -11.80
CA SER A 357 0.47 -32.29 -10.39
C SER A 357 -0.19 -30.96 -10.05
N GLN A 358 -0.93 -30.91 -8.95
CA GLN A 358 -1.56 -29.67 -8.45
C GLN A 358 -0.56 -28.50 -8.31
N ASP A 359 0.71 -28.80 -8.00
CA ASP A 359 1.76 -27.79 -7.81
C ASP A 359 2.29 -27.19 -9.12
N THR A 360 1.84 -27.71 -10.28
CA THR A 360 2.27 -27.24 -11.61
C THR A 360 1.28 -26.31 -12.28
N ILE A 361 0.11 -26.08 -11.66
CA ILE A 361 -0.89 -25.16 -12.19
C ILE A 361 -0.33 -23.73 -12.23
N ILE A 362 -0.51 -23.06 -13.37
CA ILE A 362 0.00 -21.71 -13.61
C ILE A 362 -1.03 -20.87 -14.35
N LEU A 363 -1.07 -19.58 -14.04
CA LEU A 363 -1.80 -18.58 -14.82
C LEU A 363 -0.85 -17.94 -15.84
N TYR A 364 -1.18 -18.03 -17.12
CA TYR A 364 -0.48 -17.31 -18.18
C TYR A 364 -1.17 -15.97 -18.47
N ARG A 365 -0.38 -14.92 -18.71
CA ARG A 365 -0.81 -13.63 -19.24
C ARG A 365 -0.29 -13.46 -20.66
N PHE A 366 -1.14 -13.05 -21.59
CA PHE A 366 -0.71 -12.70 -22.95
C PHE A 366 -0.19 -11.27 -22.98
N VAL A 367 1.04 -11.03 -23.46
CA VAL A 367 1.60 -9.68 -23.60
C VAL A 367 2.73 -9.71 -24.63
N ASN A 368 2.85 -8.64 -25.43
CA ASN A 368 3.88 -8.52 -26.49
C ASN A 368 3.90 -9.76 -27.42
N ASP A 369 2.72 -10.17 -27.88
CA ASP A 369 2.50 -11.32 -28.78
C ASP A 369 2.97 -12.68 -28.24
N ALA A 370 3.14 -12.82 -26.93
CA ALA A 370 3.56 -14.06 -26.28
C ALA A 370 2.82 -14.33 -24.97
N TRP A 371 2.68 -15.62 -24.63
CA TRP A 371 2.27 -16.04 -23.29
C TRP A 371 3.45 -15.88 -22.31
N LYS A 372 3.16 -15.30 -21.15
CA LYS A 372 4.09 -15.15 -20.02
C LYS A 372 3.50 -15.83 -18.81
N GLU A 373 4.28 -16.68 -18.15
CA GLU A 373 3.92 -17.28 -16.87
C GLU A 373 3.87 -16.19 -15.79
N LEU A 374 2.85 -16.27 -14.93
CA LEU A 374 2.76 -15.46 -13.72
C LEU A 374 3.17 -16.30 -12.52
N GLU A 375 3.80 -15.65 -11.54
CA GLU A 375 4.08 -16.28 -10.24
C GLU A 375 2.75 -16.73 -9.64
N THR A 376 2.56 -18.04 -9.57
CA THR A 376 1.31 -18.69 -9.14
C THR A 376 1.57 -19.55 -7.92
N GLY A 377 0.81 -19.34 -6.85
CA GLY A 377 0.88 -20.11 -5.61
C GLY A 377 -0.44 -20.78 -5.28
N MET A 378 -0.42 -22.02 -4.79
CA MET A 378 -1.61 -22.70 -4.28
C MET A 378 -1.99 -22.13 -2.91
N LEU A 379 -3.26 -21.74 -2.75
CA LEU A 379 -3.81 -21.23 -1.50
C LEU A 379 -4.52 -22.31 -0.68
N SER A 380 -5.32 -23.17 -1.33
CA SER A 380 -6.10 -24.20 -0.65
C SER A 380 -6.42 -25.39 -1.57
N SER A 381 -6.74 -26.53 -0.96
CA SER A 381 -7.08 -27.80 -1.63
C SER A 381 -8.37 -28.42 -1.08
N VAL A 382 -9.33 -27.61 -0.64
CA VAL A 382 -10.55 -28.05 0.07
C VAL A 382 -11.73 -28.16 -0.90
N GLY A 383 -12.73 -29.00 -0.56
CA GLY A 383 -13.91 -29.21 -1.40
C GLY A 383 -13.56 -29.81 -2.76
N SER A 384 -14.29 -29.40 -3.80
CA SER A 384 -14.15 -29.92 -5.17
C SER A 384 -13.06 -29.24 -6.01
N TYR A 385 -12.36 -28.25 -5.46
CA TYR A 385 -11.40 -27.41 -6.19
C TYR A 385 -10.03 -27.31 -5.51
N TYR A 386 -9.02 -26.99 -6.30
CA TYR A 386 -7.80 -26.35 -5.82
C TYR A 386 -7.90 -24.84 -6.10
N THR A 387 -7.50 -24.03 -5.13
CA THR A 387 -7.52 -22.56 -5.24
C THR A 387 -6.10 -22.03 -5.33
N TYR A 388 -5.87 -21.10 -6.25
CA TYR A 388 -4.56 -20.52 -6.54
C TYR A 388 -4.63 -18.99 -6.49
N GLU A 389 -3.47 -18.37 -6.33
CA GLU A 389 -3.23 -16.94 -6.42
C GLU A 389 -2.14 -16.68 -7.46
N ALA A 390 -2.35 -15.70 -8.32
CA ALA A 390 -1.34 -15.21 -9.25
C ALA A 390 -1.23 -13.69 -9.22
N GLU A 391 0.00 -13.18 -9.26
CA GLU A 391 0.29 -11.74 -9.38
C GLU A 391 0.50 -11.36 -10.85
N SER A 392 -0.28 -10.39 -11.36
CA SER A 392 -0.21 -9.88 -12.72
C SER A 392 0.11 -8.39 -12.72
N PRO A 393 1.05 -7.90 -13.55
CA PRO A 393 1.33 -6.47 -13.68
C PRO A 393 0.20 -5.64 -14.31
N GLY A 394 -0.80 -6.28 -14.91
CA GLY A 394 -1.91 -5.60 -15.56
C GLY A 394 -2.93 -6.58 -16.14
N PHE A 395 -3.94 -6.05 -16.84
CA PHE A 395 -4.97 -6.86 -17.48
C PHE A 395 -4.55 -7.35 -18.87
N SER A 396 -5.20 -8.40 -19.37
CA SER A 396 -4.99 -8.97 -20.71
C SER A 396 -5.97 -10.15 -20.99
N TYR A 397 -5.67 -10.93 -22.02
CA TYR A 397 -6.03 -12.33 -22.10
C TYR A 397 -5.20 -13.17 -21.14
N PHE A 398 -5.85 -14.14 -20.51
CA PHE A 398 -5.22 -15.11 -19.63
C PHE A 398 -5.60 -16.54 -20.01
N ALA A 399 -4.76 -17.49 -19.63
CA ALA A 399 -5.03 -18.92 -19.77
C ALA A 399 -4.59 -19.65 -18.50
N ILE A 400 -5.48 -20.49 -17.96
CA ILE A 400 -5.14 -21.39 -16.86
C ILE A 400 -4.68 -22.71 -17.46
N SER A 401 -3.44 -23.09 -17.19
CA SER A 401 -2.84 -24.32 -17.69
C SER A 401 -1.81 -24.83 -16.67
N PHE A 402 -0.86 -25.66 -17.08
CA PHE A 402 0.15 -26.24 -16.21
C PHE A 402 1.52 -26.20 -16.87
N THR A 403 2.57 -26.29 -16.06
CA THR A 403 3.93 -26.50 -16.53
C THR A 403 4.27 -27.99 -16.46
N PRO A 404 4.81 -28.60 -17.53
CA PRO A 404 5.23 -30.00 -17.46
C PRO A 404 6.39 -30.16 -16.48
N ASP A 405 6.31 -31.15 -15.59
CA ASP A 405 7.45 -31.53 -14.77
C ASP A 405 8.61 -31.95 -15.72
N GLU A 406 9.75 -31.25 -15.66
CA GLU A 406 10.92 -31.57 -16.49
C GLU A 406 11.39 -33.03 -16.29
N ARG A 407 11.07 -33.66 -15.14
CA ARG A 407 11.35 -35.08 -14.89
C ARG A 407 10.49 -36.03 -15.73
N ALA A 408 9.30 -35.62 -16.15
CA ALA A 408 8.41 -36.44 -16.98
C ALA A 408 8.87 -36.49 -18.46
N ARG A 409 9.52 -35.44 -18.99
CA ARG A 409 10.06 -35.43 -20.36
C ARG A 409 11.27 -36.35 -20.54
N ASN A 410 12.05 -36.60 -19.49
CA ASN A 410 13.23 -37.46 -19.56
C ASN A 410 12.92 -38.97 -19.45
N ASN A 411 11.67 -39.35 -19.20
CA ASN A 411 11.25 -40.75 -19.04
C ASN A 411 10.43 -41.28 -20.22
N THR A 412 10.22 -40.49 -21.27
CA THR A 412 9.59 -40.97 -22.51
C THR A 412 10.68 -41.57 -23.42
N PRO A 413 10.57 -42.84 -23.85
CA PRO A 413 11.47 -43.39 -24.85
C PRO A 413 11.45 -42.51 -26.11
N PRO A 414 12.60 -42.19 -26.73
CA PRO A 414 12.61 -41.39 -27.94
C PRO A 414 11.79 -42.10 -29.02
N GLU A 415 10.79 -41.39 -29.54
CA GLU A 415 10.08 -41.79 -30.75
C GLU A 415 11.11 -41.98 -31.88
N PRO A 416 11.01 -43.05 -32.70
CA PRO A 416 12.05 -43.38 -33.66
C PRO A 416 12.20 -42.26 -34.70
N LEU A 417 13.42 -41.72 -34.76
CA LEU A 417 13.86 -40.75 -35.73
C LEU A 417 13.68 -41.32 -37.15
N SER A 418 12.68 -40.84 -37.87
CA SER A 418 12.56 -41.10 -39.31
C SER A 418 13.60 -40.29 -40.06
N ASN A 419 14.69 -40.95 -40.43
CA ASN A 419 15.75 -40.39 -41.27
C ASN A 419 15.21 -39.98 -42.64
N THR A 420 15.30 -38.69 -42.97
CA THR A 420 15.32 -38.23 -44.36
C THR A 420 16.66 -37.59 -44.64
N THR A 421 17.43 -38.26 -45.50
CA THR A 421 18.79 -37.90 -45.89
C THR A 421 18.83 -36.60 -46.71
N THR A 422 19.82 -35.79 -46.35
CA THR A 422 20.42 -34.63 -47.00
C THR A 422 20.42 -34.59 -48.53
N ASN A 423 20.26 -33.37 -49.06
CA ASN A 423 21.16 -32.90 -50.12
C ASN A 423 21.57 -31.43 -49.88
N GLN A 424 22.89 -31.24 -49.85
CA GLN A 424 23.62 -29.97 -49.76
C GLN A 424 23.29 -29.03 -50.93
N THR A 425 23.39 -27.72 -50.71
CA THR A 425 24.35 -26.85 -51.42
C THR A 425 24.50 -25.53 -50.66
N ALA A 426 25.71 -25.21 -50.24
CA ALA A 426 26.12 -23.87 -49.80
C ALA A 426 26.84 -23.16 -50.95
N PRO A 427 26.88 -21.83 -50.96
CA PRO A 427 28.11 -21.15 -51.34
C PRO A 427 28.57 -20.12 -50.29
N LEU A 428 29.86 -20.22 -49.97
CA LEU A 428 30.67 -19.17 -49.35
C LEU A 428 30.94 -18.05 -50.36
N SER A 429 30.99 -16.80 -49.88
CA SER A 429 31.97 -15.82 -50.37
C SER A 429 32.19 -14.68 -49.38
N ASN A 430 33.47 -14.46 -49.07
CA ASN A 430 34.06 -13.34 -48.35
C ASN A 430 33.87 -12.02 -49.12
N THR A 431 34.00 -10.86 -48.45
CA THR A 431 34.96 -9.77 -48.82
C THR A 431 34.87 -8.56 -47.86
N SER A 432 36.05 -8.26 -47.30
CA SER A 432 36.66 -7.05 -46.70
C SER A 432 35.88 -5.78 -46.29
N ILE A 433 36.30 -5.27 -45.14
CA ILE A 433 36.21 -3.89 -44.59
C ILE A 433 37.01 -2.91 -45.47
N PRO A 434 36.70 -1.59 -45.43
CA PRO A 434 37.75 -0.68 -44.96
C PRO A 434 37.30 0.38 -43.95
N LEU A 435 38.26 0.74 -43.11
CA LEU A 435 38.29 1.84 -42.15
C LEU A 435 38.65 3.15 -42.89
N SER A 436 38.02 4.28 -42.56
CA SER A 436 38.57 5.61 -42.86
C SER A 436 38.34 6.57 -41.69
N ASN A 437 39.45 7.08 -41.15
CA ASN A 437 39.54 8.26 -40.30
C ASN A 437 39.24 9.54 -41.11
N GLY A 438 38.78 10.59 -40.41
CA GLY A 438 38.69 11.94 -40.98
C GLY A 438 38.10 12.96 -40.01
N THR A 439 39.00 13.67 -39.33
CA THR A 439 38.80 14.84 -38.45
C THR A 439 38.15 16.04 -39.17
N GLY A 440 37.31 16.81 -38.46
CA GLY A 440 36.87 18.16 -38.85
C GLY A 440 35.86 18.79 -37.89
N THR A 441 36.26 19.85 -37.17
CA THR A 441 35.48 20.67 -36.23
C THR A 441 34.68 21.79 -36.94
N PRO A 442 33.96 22.68 -36.22
CA PRO A 442 32.51 22.85 -36.31
C PRO A 442 32.08 24.01 -37.24
N ASN A 443 30.83 24.02 -37.71
CA ASN A 443 30.25 25.25 -38.25
C ASN A 443 28.84 25.52 -37.74
N ASN A 444 28.73 26.75 -37.25
CA ASN A 444 27.60 27.47 -36.73
C ASN A 444 26.64 27.82 -37.87
N THR A 445 25.34 27.56 -37.73
CA THR A 445 24.33 28.28 -38.53
C THR A 445 23.04 28.44 -37.72
N THR A 446 22.91 29.64 -37.20
CA THR A 446 21.73 30.29 -36.66
C THR A 446 20.55 30.16 -37.63
N ARG A 447 19.43 29.57 -37.20
CA ARG A 447 18.14 29.73 -37.87
C ARG A 447 17.17 30.44 -36.92
N VAL A 448 17.04 31.74 -37.13
CA VAL A 448 16.03 32.61 -36.53
C VAL A 448 14.66 32.19 -37.06
N VAL A 449 13.76 31.81 -36.17
CA VAL A 449 12.33 31.70 -36.45
C VAL A 449 11.59 32.63 -35.49
N THR A 450 11.23 33.81 -36.00
CA THR A 450 10.33 34.78 -35.38
C THR A 450 8.87 34.43 -35.71
N PHE A 451 8.02 34.35 -34.69
CA PHE A 451 6.56 34.47 -34.80
C PHE A 451 5.99 35.30 -33.62
N PRO A 452 4.82 35.94 -33.78
CA PRO A 452 4.57 37.31 -33.34
C PRO A 452 3.99 37.46 -31.93
N LYS A 453 4.21 38.64 -31.36
CA LYS A 453 3.55 39.17 -30.16
C LYS A 453 2.02 39.09 -30.27
N LYS A 454 1.36 38.55 -29.24
CA LYS A 454 -0.05 38.83 -28.93
C LYS A 454 -0.18 39.42 -27.53
N ASN A 455 -1.15 40.33 -27.44
CA ASN A 455 -1.30 41.42 -26.49
C ASN A 455 -1.61 40.99 -25.05
N LYS A 456 -1.07 41.75 -24.10
CA LYS A 456 -1.55 41.79 -22.70
C LYS A 456 -2.82 42.66 -22.63
N PRO A 457 -3.84 42.31 -21.85
CA PRO A 457 -4.82 43.28 -21.39
C PRO A 457 -4.27 44.03 -20.16
N ASN A 458 -4.38 45.36 -20.22
CA ASN A 458 -4.06 46.30 -19.15
C ASN A 458 -5.18 46.28 -18.09
N TYR A 459 -4.81 46.24 -16.80
CA TYR A 459 -5.70 46.65 -15.72
C TYR A 459 -5.17 47.94 -15.09
N THR A 460 -5.96 49.00 -15.25
CA THR A 460 -5.82 50.31 -14.59
C THR A 460 -6.29 50.22 -13.14
N PRO A 461 -5.58 50.80 -12.14
CA PRO A 461 -6.12 50.92 -10.80
C PRO A 461 -6.99 52.19 -10.72
N LEU A 462 -8.28 51.99 -10.38
CA LEU A 462 -9.18 53.08 -10.03
C LEU A 462 -8.97 53.44 -8.54
N LEU A 463 -8.49 54.66 -8.30
CA LEU A 463 -8.53 55.34 -7.01
C LEU A 463 -9.98 55.62 -6.60
N ILE A 464 -10.41 55.12 -5.44
CA ILE A 464 -11.49 55.74 -4.66
C ILE A 464 -11.02 55.83 -3.22
N GLY A 465 -11.02 57.06 -2.71
CA GLY A 465 -10.45 57.45 -1.44
C GLY A 465 -11.35 57.26 -0.23
N MET A 466 -10.68 57.43 0.90
CA MET A 466 -11.10 57.86 2.24
C MET A 466 -12.59 58.11 2.50
N GLY A 467 -13.07 57.53 3.60
CA GLY A 467 -14.23 58.03 4.32
C GLY A 467 -14.47 57.32 5.64
N ILE A 468 -14.27 58.06 6.73
CA ILE A 468 -14.94 57.94 8.04
C ILE A 468 -14.14 57.20 9.14
N PHE A 469 -13.23 57.99 9.73
CA PHE A 469 -13.01 58.02 11.18
C PHE A 469 -14.18 58.79 11.83
N LEU A 470 -14.77 58.21 12.87
CA LEU A 470 -15.39 58.81 14.08
C LEU A 470 -16.62 58.00 14.48
N PHE A 471 -16.51 57.22 15.55
CA PHE A 471 -17.34 57.28 16.77
C PHE A 471 -17.18 55.99 17.60
N PHE A 472 -17.11 56.20 18.93
CA PHE A 472 -17.11 55.22 20.01
C PHE A 472 -15.76 54.64 20.47
N GLY A 473 -14.97 55.54 21.07
CA GLY A 473 -14.44 55.23 22.39
C GLY A 473 -15.58 55.18 23.41
N ILE A 474 -15.66 54.08 24.16
CA ILE A 474 -16.05 53.91 25.56
C ILE A 474 -15.82 52.42 25.84
N GLY A 475 -14.83 52.11 26.66
CA GLY A 475 -14.45 50.73 26.99
C GLY A 475 -13.03 50.57 27.51
N PHE A 476 -12.20 51.61 27.36
CA PHE A 476 -10.79 51.59 27.79
C PHE A 476 -10.54 52.18 29.20
N ALA A 477 -11.59 52.58 29.92
CA ALA A 477 -11.46 53.24 31.23
C ALA A 477 -11.66 52.30 32.44
N PHE A 478 -12.04 51.03 32.24
CA PHE A 478 -12.37 50.14 33.37
C PHE A 478 -11.29 49.11 33.74
N PHE A 479 -10.23 48.96 32.94
CA PHE A 479 -9.19 47.95 33.21
C PHE A 479 -7.92 48.53 33.86
N TYR A 480 -7.82 49.85 34.02
CA TYR A 480 -6.62 50.51 34.52
C TYR A 480 -6.60 50.73 36.05
N PHE A 481 -7.59 50.22 36.79
CA PHE A 481 -7.73 50.54 38.22
C PHE A 481 -7.51 49.37 39.21
N VAL A 482 -7.12 48.17 38.78
CA VAL A 482 -6.96 47.03 39.73
C VAL A 482 -5.60 46.32 39.62
N LEU A 483 -4.54 47.05 39.29
CA LEU A 483 -3.15 46.58 39.46
C LEU A 483 -2.31 47.60 40.22
N LYS A 484 -2.49 47.62 41.55
CA LYS A 484 -1.38 47.70 42.53
C LYS A 484 -1.94 47.75 43.95
N LYS A 485 -1.67 46.69 44.71
CA LYS A 485 -0.87 46.72 45.95
C LYS A 485 -0.95 45.35 46.65
N GLU A 486 0.19 44.66 46.76
CA GLU A 486 0.43 43.73 47.88
C GLU A 486 0.69 44.56 49.17
N PRO A 487 0.54 44.01 50.40
CA PRO A 487 1.54 43.09 50.98
C PRO A 487 1.03 41.95 51.93
N VAL A 488 1.79 40.84 51.95
CA VAL A 488 2.23 39.99 53.11
C VAL A 488 1.20 39.30 54.04
N PHE A 489 1.18 37.95 54.04
CA PHE A 489 1.22 37.10 55.25
C PHE A 489 1.67 35.65 54.92
N LYS A 490 2.47 35.05 55.81
CA LYS A 490 3.20 33.77 55.67
C LYS A 490 2.49 32.61 56.38
N SER A 491 2.82 31.39 55.93
CA SER A 491 2.78 30.10 56.63
C SER A 491 1.46 29.32 56.65
N GLY A 492 1.55 28.05 56.23
CA GLY A 492 0.50 27.04 56.34
C GLY A 492 0.27 26.18 55.10
N MET A 493 1.32 25.73 54.39
CA MET A 493 1.10 24.74 53.31
C MET A 493 2.30 23.84 52.99
N ASP A 494 3.18 23.58 53.96
CA ASP A 494 4.25 22.56 53.82
C ASP A 494 4.00 21.32 54.71
N GLU A 495 2.88 21.25 55.43
CA GLU A 495 2.56 20.12 56.33
C GLU A 495 1.55 19.13 55.74
N GLN A 496 0.96 19.40 54.56
CA GLN A 496 -0.02 18.50 53.91
C GLN A 496 0.50 17.70 52.71
N ILE A 497 1.76 17.89 52.29
CA ILE A 497 2.33 17.16 51.14
C ILE A 497 3.09 15.90 51.58
N GLU A 498 3.55 15.83 52.83
CA GLU A 498 4.32 14.69 53.34
C GLU A 498 3.44 13.54 53.89
N GLU A 499 2.16 13.80 54.17
CA GLU A 499 1.22 12.77 54.65
C GLU A 499 0.57 11.97 53.50
N VAL A 500 0.42 12.58 52.31
CA VAL A 500 -0.11 11.90 51.11
C VAL A 500 0.94 10.98 50.47
N HIS A 501 2.22 11.35 50.50
CA HIS A 501 3.30 10.53 49.94
C HIS A 501 3.58 9.26 50.77
N LYS A 502 3.30 9.27 52.07
CA LYS A 502 3.55 8.13 52.98
C LYS A 502 2.46 7.05 52.94
N GLU A 503 1.26 7.40 52.50
CA GLU A 503 0.15 6.45 52.24
C GLU A 503 0.27 5.78 50.86
N GLN A 504 0.85 6.45 49.86
CA GLN A 504 1.03 5.86 48.52
C GLN A 504 2.16 4.79 48.45
N GLU A 505 3.18 4.84 49.32
CA GLU A 505 4.24 3.82 49.34
C GLU A 505 3.86 2.53 50.09
N LYS A 506 2.82 2.54 50.94
CA LYS A 506 2.37 1.35 51.68
C LYS A 506 1.45 0.42 50.89
N MET A 507 0.89 0.86 49.75
CA MET A 507 0.05 0.03 48.88
C MET A 507 0.80 -0.70 47.74
N VAL A 508 2.14 -0.67 47.72
CA VAL A 508 2.95 -1.35 46.68
C VAL A 508 3.46 -2.74 47.11
N TYR A 509 3.15 -3.22 48.31
CA TYR A 509 3.59 -4.56 48.76
C TYR A 509 2.42 -5.49 49.11
N LYS A 510 1.79 -6.06 48.07
CA LYS A 510 1.21 -7.42 48.03
C LYS A 510 0.43 -7.60 46.72
N ILE A 511 1.10 -8.00 45.64
CA ILE A 511 0.43 -8.73 44.55
C ILE A 511 1.29 -9.94 44.16
N ASP A 512 0.57 -11.05 44.08
CA ASP A 512 0.92 -12.41 43.73
C ASP A 512 1.70 -12.52 42.41
N LYS A 513 2.66 -13.46 42.36
CA LYS A 513 3.64 -13.66 41.28
C LYS A 513 3.09 -14.43 40.07
N THR A 514 1.78 -14.52 39.89
CA THR A 514 1.20 -15.43 38.89
C THR A 514 0.81 -14.80 37.56
N HIS A 515 0.59 -13.48 37.45
CA HIS A 515 0.19 -12.85 36.16
C HIS A 515 1.00 -11.58 35.84
N LEU A 516 2.15 -11.75 35.18
CA LEU A 516 2.86 -10.65 34.51
C LEU A 516 2.34 -10.48 33.07
N PRO A 517 2.08 -9.23 32.60
CA PRO A 517 1.80 -8.98 31.20
C PRO A 517 3.02 -9.33 30.33
N LYS A 518 2.80 -10.01 29.20
CA LYS A 518 3.84 -10.34 28.22
C LYS A 518 4.58 -9.06 27.81
N LYS A 519 5.92 -9.06 27.91
CA LYS A 519 6.78 -7.97 27.43
C LYS A 519 6.49 -7.64 25.95
N PRO A 520 6.60 -6.37 25.54
CA PRO A 520 6.31 -5.97 24.16
C PRO A 520 7.24 -6.69 23.18
N LYS A 521 6.66 -7.17 22.06
CA LYS A 521 7.40 -7.82 20.97
C LYS A 521 8.47 -6.87 20.39
N PRO A 522 9.68 -7.36 20.07
CA PRO A 522 10.67 -6.55 19.38
C PRO A 522 10.19 -6.18 17.98
N SER A 523 10.69 -5.05 17.49
CA SER A 523 10.34 -4.52 16.17
C SER A 523 10.89 -5.46 15.10
N VAL A 524 10.00 -6.07 14.31
CA VAL A 524 10.36 -6.80 13.10
C VAL A 524 11.05 -5.83 12.15
N PHE A 525 12.35 -6.00 11.92
CA PHE A 525 13.02 -5.39 10.78
C PHE A 525 12.34 -5.90 9.51
N VAL A 526 11.92 -4.99 8.62
CA VAL A 526 11.40 -5.35 7.31
C VAL A 526 12.56 -5.93 6.50
N PHE A 527 12.59 -7.26 6.38
CA PHE A 527 13.51 -7.94 5.48
C PHE A 527 13.03 -7.70 4.04
N GLY A 528 13.86 -7.05 3.23
CA GLY A 528 13.65 -7.01 1.79
C GLY A 528 13.78 -8.42 1.20
N SER A 529 12.86 -8.76 0.29
CA SER A 529 12.87 -9.93 -0.61
C SER A 529 13.22 -11.29 0.01
N LYS A 530 12.21 -12.16 0.12
CA LYS A 530 12.38 -13.59 0.42
C LYS A 530 13.32 -14.24 -0.61
N PRO A 531 14.34 -15.02 -0.21
CA PRO A 531 14.97 -15.98 -1.11
C PRO A 531 13.99 -17.11 -1.40
N GLY A 532 13.93 -17.54 -2.66
CA GLY A 532 13.14 -18.70 -3.10
C GLY A 532 13.45 -19.96 -2.28
N THR A 533 12.41 -20.76 -2.09
CA THR A 533 12.40 -22.04 -1.39
C THR A 533 13.52 -22.96 -1.90
N GLY A 534 14.42 -23.38 -1.00
CA GLY A 534 15.34 -24.51 -1.23
C GLY A 534 16.84 -24.23 -1.15
N SER A 535 17.31 -22.99 -1.04
CA SER A 535 18.75 -22.72 -0.86
C SER A 535 19.13 -22.65 0.62
N SER A 536 20.08 -23.49 1.06
CA SER A 536 20.75 -23.39 2.37
C SER A 536 21.70 -22.18 2.46
N TYR A 537 21.82 -21.42 1.36
CA TYR A 537 22.70 -20.28 1.23
C TYR A 537 21.93 -18.98 1.53
N LEU A 538 22.14 -18.40 2.71
CA LEU A 538 21.80 -17.00 2.97
C LEU A 538 22.91 -16.10 2.46
N ASP A 539 22.54 -15.00 1.81
CA ASP A 539 23.51 -13.97 1.53
C ASP A 539 24.08 -13.38 2.84
N PRO A 540 25.33 -12.90 2.84
CA PRO A 540 25.99 -12.42 4.06
C PRO A 540 25.31 -11.23 4.74
N GLN A 541 24.61 -10.36 4.00
CA GLN A 541 23.95 -9.18 4.58
C GLN A 541 22.68 -9.57 5.31
N THR A 542 21.83 -10.38 4.70
CA THR A 542 20.61 -10.90 5.33
C THR A 542 20.95 -11.75 6.54
N ARG A 543 22.02 -12.56 6.46
CA ARG A 543 22.54 -13.29 7.61
C ARG A 543 22.95 -12.38 8.76
N SER A 544 23.70 -11.30 8.47
CA SER A 544 24.12 -10.33 9.48
C SER A 544 22.94 -9.61 10.13
N GLN A 545 21.89 -9.29 9.37
CA GLN A 545 20.67 -8.67 9.88
C GLN A 545 19.87 -9.62 10.79
N LEU A 546 19.77 -10.89 10.39
CA LEU A 546 19.09 -11.92 11.17
C LEU A 546 19.83 -12.22 12.49
N GLU A 547 21.15 -12.27 12.45
CA GLU A 547 21.99 -12.38 13.65
C GLU A 547 21.86 -11.15 14.56
N GLN A 548 21.79 -9.93 14.00
CA GLN A 548 21.59 -8.70 14.77
C GLN A 548 20.22 -8.64 15.44
N PHE A 549 19.16 -9.06 14.73
CA PHE A 549 17.81 -9.19 15.29
C PHE A 549 17.82 -10.16 16.48
N ALA A 550 18.31 -11.37 16.29
CA ALA A 550 18.34 -12.38 17.34
C ALA A 550 19.15 -11.93 18.57
N ARG A 551 20.30 -11.27 18.38
CA ARG A 551 21.08 -10.67 19.49
C ARG A 551 20.30 -9.60 20.24
N THR A 552 19.60 -8.72 19.51
CA THR A 552 18.83 -7.62 20.11
C THR A 552 17.63 -8.15 20.89
N SER A 553 16.91 -9.14 20.36
CA SER A 553 15.77 -9.77 21.03
C SER A 553 16.19 -10.51 22.30
N LEU A 554 17.32 -11.24 22.26
CA LEU A 554 17.87 -11.87 23.46
C LEU A 554 18.30 -10.83 24.51
N ALA A 555 18.92 -9.71 24.09
CA ALA A 555 19.30 -8.62 24.99
C ALA A 555 18.08 -7.90 25.62
N GLN A 556 16.92 -7.92 24.96
CA GLN A 556 15.66 -7.42 25.51
C GLN A 556 14.95 -8.43 26.44
N GLY A 557 15.54 -9.61 26.63
CA GLY A 557 15.10 -10.62 27.59
C GLY A 557 14.10 -11.63 27.05
N HIS A 558 14.03 -11.81 25.72
CA HIS A 558 13.28 -12.92 25.11
C HIS A 558 14.07 -14.24 25.24
N THR A 559 13.37 -15.37 25.38
CA THR A 559 14.02 -16.69 25.37
C THR A 559 14.37 -17.11 23.94
N LYS A 560 15.28 -18.08 23.81
CA LYS A 560 15.71 -18.57 22.50
C LYS A 560 14.55 -19.18 21.71
N GLU A 561 13.66 -19.87 22.40
CA GLU A 561 12.45 -20.49 21.86
C GLU A 561 11.46 -19.43 21.37
N GLN A 562 11.35 -18.29 22.06
CA GLN A 562 10.51 -17.18 21.64
C GLN A 562 11.04 -16.51 20.37
N VAL A 563 12.35 -16.30 20.28
CA VAL A 563 13.00 -15.77 19.07
C VAL A 563 12.86 -16.76 17.90
N GLU A 564 12.99 -18.07 18.18
CA GLU A 564 12.80 -19.12 17.18
C GLU A 564 11.37 -19.10 16.62
N GLN A 565 10.37 -19.02 17.49
CA GLN A 565 8.96 -18.98 17.09
C GLN A 565 8.64 -17.71 16.28
N GLU A 566 9.17 -16.56 16.68
CA GLU A 566 8.96 -15.30 15.98
C GLU A 566 9.56 -15.32 14.56
N LEU A 567 10.70 -15.98 14.37
CA LEU A 567 11.30 -16.18 13.06
C LEU A 567 10.51 -17.17 12.18
N LYS A 568 9.89 -18.21 12.78
CA LYS A 568 8.98 -19.11 12.05
C LYS A 568 7.70 -18.40 11.62
N ASP A 569 7.13 -17.57 12.50
CA ASP A 569 5.87 -16.84 12.25
C ASP A 569 6.00 -15.87 11.06
N VAL A 570 7.20 -15.33 10.81
CA VAL A 570 7.49 -14.48 9.64
C VAL A 570 8.01 -15.26 8.41
N GLY A 571 8.02 -16.60 8.49
CA GLY A 571 8.28 -17.48 7.35
C GLY A 571 9.74 -17.88 7.12
N TRP A 572 10.64 -17.73 8.10
CA TRP A 572 12.01 -18.23 7.97
C TRP A 572 12.07 -19.76 8.07
N HIS A 573 12.89 -20.38 7.21
CA HIS A 573 13.08 -21.82 7.21
C HIS A 573 13.84 -22.32 8.46
N ILE A 574 13.40 -23.45 9.03
CA ILE A 574 13.90 -23.96 10.32
C ILE A 574 15.43 -24.14 10.37
N GLN A 575 16.05 -24.61 9.30
CA GLN A 575 17.50 -24.84 9.25
C GLN A 575 18.32 -23.54 9.34
N VAL A 576 17.79 -22.45 8.77
CA VAL A 576 18.40 -21.12 8.81
C VAL A 576 18.35 -20.55 10.23
N ILE A 577 17.19 -20.68 10.86
CA ILE A 577 16.95 -20.22 12.23
C ILE A 577 17.92 -20.94 13.17
N GLN A 578 18.05 -22.26 13.04
CA GLN A 578 18.95 -23.07 13.86
C GLN A 578 20.43 -22.71 13.63
N ASP A 579 20.86 -22.43 12.39
CA ASP A 579 22.25 -22.02 12.11
C ASP A 579 22.59 -20.64 12.72
N VAL A 580 21.67 -19.68 12.62
CA VAL A 580 21.83 -18.35 13.26
C VAL A 580 21.87 -18.47 14.78
N LEU A 581 20.89 -19.16 15.38
CA LEU A 581 20.80 -19.31 16.83
C LEU A 581 21.95 -20.13 17.43
N LYS A 582 22.55 -21.05 16.66
CA LYS A 582 23.71 -21.86 17.09
C LYS A 582 25.00 -21.04 17.23
N LYS A 583 25.19 -20.00 16.39
CA LYS A 583 26.37 -19.11 16.41
C LYS A 583 26.32 -17.99 17.46
N LEU A 584 25.18 -17.82 18.14
CA LEU A 584 24.99 -16.83 19.20
C LEU A 584 25.37 -17.34 20.60
N LYS A 585 26.17 -18.41 20.68
CA LYS A 585 26.69 -18.95 21.96
C LYS A 585 27.71 -18.03 22.61
#